data_AF-A0A1I4HF43-F1
#
_entry.id   AF-A0A1I4HF43-F1
#
_cell.length_a   1.000
_cell.length_b   1.000
_cell.length_c   1.000
_cell.angle_alpha   90.00
_cell.angle_beta   90.00
_cell.angle_gamma   90.00
#
_symmetry.space_group_name_H-M   'P 1'
#
loop_
_entity.id
_entity.type
_entity.pdbx_description
1 polymer ?
#
loop_
_entity_poly.entity_id
_entity_poly.type
_entity_poly.pdbx_seq_one_letter_code
_entity_poly.pdbx_strand_id
1 'polypeptide(L)'
;MQFTHEQEPAIRSQARILKLVAFAGTGKTTTLVGYAQARPQARILYLCYNKSVEVAAKQKFPLNVTCKTAHGLAFGAVGTKYKHKLGNLRLTDIARAINSQNWELVRSVQETLNNYLASADEKIGLFHFPAEKLQNERMRRAADSIVEATRRLWAQMCDVNNHATPIPHDGYLKLWALSKPDLTTRFDIVLGDEAQDINPVIAGLLAQQAAYGMGVVVCGDGHQMLYRFRG
;
A
#
# COMPACT_ATOMS: atom_id res chain seq x y z
N MET A 1 10.31 24.31 -18.97
CA MET A 1 11.15 23.97 -17.80
C MET A 1 12.50 23.53 -18.31
N GLN A 2 13.59 24.00 -17.70
CA GLN A 2 14.93 23.51 -17.99
C GLN A 2 15.29 22.49 -16.90
N PHE A 3 15.55 21.24 -17.29
CA PHE A 3 15.93 20.16 -16.35
C PHE A 3 17.44 20.20 -16.10
N THR A 4 17.88 19.75 -14.93
CA THR A 4 19.32 19.69 -14.63
C THR A 4 19.98 18.51 -15.33
N HIS A 5 21.31 18.56 -15.48
CA HIS A 5 22.09 17.47 -16.09
C HIS A 5 21.93 16.15 -15.31
N GLU A 6 21.65 16.20 -14.00
CA GLU A 6 21.37 15.01 -13.18
C GLU A 6 19.96 14.45 -13.42
N GLN A 7 19.00 15.27 -13.84
CA GLN A 7 17.63 14.84 -14.11
C GLN A 7 17.46 14.25 -15.52
N GLU A 8 18.23 14.73 -16.50
CA GLU A 8 18.10 14.30 -17.90
C GLU A 8 18.27 12.79 -18.13
N PRO A 9 19.26 12.09 -17.52
CA PRO A 9 19.40 10.64 -17.69
C PRO A 9 18.16 9.88 -17.22
N ALA A 10 17.58 10.29 -16.10
CA ALA A 10 16.35 9.70 -15.57
C ALA A 10 15.18 9.94 -16.55
N ILE A 11 15.00 11.16 -17.02
CA ILE A 11 13.91 11.55 -17.92
C ILE A 11 13.99 10.79 -19.26
N ARG A 12 15.18 10.65 -19.83
CA ARG A 12 15.39 10.02 -21.15
C ARG A 12 15.51 8.50 -21.10
N SER A 13 15.70 7.91 -19.92
CA SER A 13 15.89 6.46 -19.74
C SER A 13 14.77 5.63 -20.35
N GLN A 14 15.10 4.66 -21.19
CA GLN A 14 14.13 3.68 -21.73
C GLN A 14 14.03 2.41 -20.88
N ALA A 15 14.67 2.40 -19.70
CA ALA A 15 14.60 1.26 -18.81
C ALA A 15 13.15 1.03 -18.34
N ARG A 16 12.70 -0.22 -18.44
CA ARG A 16 11.35 -0.60 -17.99
C ARG A 16 11.20 -0.49 -16.48
N ILE A 17 12.24 -0.80 -15.73
CA ILE A 17 12.29 -0.65 -14.27
C ILE A 17 13.37 0.37 -13.95
N LEU A 18 13.00 1.44 -13.25
CA LEU A 18 13.90 2.53 -12.91
C LEU A 18 13.71 2.93 -11.45
N LYS A 19 14.79 2.87 -10.68
CA LYS A 19 14.85 3.38 -9.31
C LYS A 19 15.67 4.66 -9.29
N LEU A 20 15.03 5.76 -8.93
CA LEU A 20 15.64 7.07 -8.80
C LEU A 20 15.91 7.34 -7.32
N VAL A 21 17.17 7.60 -7.00
CA VAL A 21 17.57 8.08 -5.68
C VAL A 21 17.67 9.60 -5.77
N ALA A 22 16.84 10.31 -5.01
CA ALA A 22 16.76 11.75 -5.08
C ALA A 22 16.55 12.33 -3.68
N PHE A 23 17.50 13.15 -3.26
CA PHE A 23 17.54 13.70 -1.91
C PHE A 23 16.40 14.70 -1.63
N ALA A 24 16.28 15.10 -0.38
CA ALA A 24 15.45 16.24 0.02
C ALA A 24 15.66 17.45 -0.91
N GLY A 25 14.58 18.02 -1.46
CA GLY A 25 14.66 19.25 -2.25
C GLY A 25 15.23 19.11 -3.67
N THR A 26 15.66 17.92 -4.13
CA THR A 26 16.26 17.75 -5.48
C THR A 26 15.23 17.60 -6.61
N GLY A 27 14.00 18.05 -6.40
CA GLY A 27 12.95 18.05 -7.41
C GLY A 27 12.45 16.67 -7.84
N LYS A 28 12.28 15.71 -6.90
CA LYS A 28 11.73 14.35 -7.14
C LYS A 28 10.52 14.35 -8.08
N THR A 29 9.48 15.06 -7.67
CA THR A 29 8.24 15.19 -8.44
C THR A 29 8.48 15.89 -9.79
N THR A 30 9.38 16.88 -9.85
CA THR A 30 9.74 17.59 -11.09
C THR A 30 10.38 16.64 -12.11
N THR A 31 11.27 15.75 -11.66
CA THR A 31 11.88 14.71 -12.51
C THR A 31 10.81 13.76 -13.05
N LEU A 32 9.86 13.33 -12.21
CA LEU A 32 8.75 12.46 -12.65
C LEU A 32 7.80 13.17 -13.64
N VAL A 33 7.55 14.47 -13.46
CA VAL A 33 6.80 15.28 -14.43
C VAL A 33 7.54 15.34 -15.77
N GLY A 34 8.85 15.60 -15.75
CA GLY A 34 9.68 15.59 -16.96
C GLY A 34 9.71 14.23 -17.66
N TYR A 35 9.80 13.15 -16.88
CA TYR A 35 9.72 11.78 -17.38
C TYR A 35 8.38 11.52 -18.10
N ALA A 36 7.26 11.99 -17.54
CA ALA A 36 5.95 11.85 -18.16
C ALA A 36 5.82 12.72 -19.44
N GLN A 37 6.34 13.95 -19.41
CA GLN A 37 6.33 14.86 -20.56
C GLN A 37 7.13 14.32 -21.76
N ALA A 38 8.23 13.61 -21.50
CA ALA A 38 9.03 12.97 -22.53
C ALA A 38 8.33 11.74 -23.17
N ARG A 39 7.17 11.32 -22.66
CA ARG A 39 6.41 10.14 -23.13
C ARG A 39 4.93 10.48 -23.36
N PRO A 40 4.59 11.41 -24.26
CA PRO A 40 3.21 11.88 -24.44
C PRO A 40 2.24 10.79 -24.91
N GLN A 41 2.75 9.74 -25.56
CA GLN A 41 1.94 8.62 -26.07
C GLN A 41 1.73 7.49 -25.04
N ALA A 42 2.47 7.50 -23.92
CA ALA A 42 2.32 6.48 -22.90
C ALA A 42 1.15 6.81 -21.96
N ARG A 43 0.38 5.79 -21.57
CA ARG A 43 -0.66 5.87 -20.55
C ARG A 43 0.00 5.68 -19.19
N ILE A 44 0.09 6.73 -18.39
CA ILE A 44 0.89 6.71 -17.17
C ILE A 44 -0.01 6.77 -15.93
N LEU A 45 0.26 5.94 -14.94
CA LEU A 45 -0.31 6.03 -13.61
C LEU A 45 0.71 6.68 -12.66
N TYR A 46 0.34 7.78 -12.01
CA TYR A 46 1.12 8.35 -10.92
C TYR A 46 0.48 7.95 -9.58
N LEU A 47 1.16 7.08 -8.84
CA LEU A 47 0.71 6.55 -7.55
C LEU A 47 1.10 7.53 -6.43
N CYS A 48 0.09 8.21 -5.91
CA CYS A 48 0.24 9.23 -4.88
C CYS A 48 0.22 8.60 -3.47
N TYR A 49 1.07 9.06 -2.57
CA TYR A 49 1.09 8.62 -1.18
C TYR A 49 -0.21 8.98 -0.42
N ASN A 50 -0.75 10.19 -0.66
CA ASN A 50 -1.95 10.66 0.02
C ASN A 50 -2.82 11.54 -0.90
N LYS A 51 -3.98 11.95 -0.40
CA LYS A 51 -4.95 12.72 -1.18
C LYS A 51 -4.49 14.14 -1.52
N SER A 52 -3.75 14.80 -0.64
CA SER A 52 -3.25 16.16 -0.92
C SER A 52 -2.19 16.13 -2.04
N VAL A 53 -1.31 15.12 -2.03
CA VAL A 53 -0.36 14.86 -3.13
C VAL A 53 -1.10 14.56 -4.44
N GLU A 54 -2.19 13.77 -4.40
CA GLU A 54 -3.01 13.51 -5.59
C GLU A 54 -3.57 14.79 -6.20
N VAL A 55 -4.13 15.69 -5.38
CA VAL A 55 -4.70 16.96 -5.83
C VAL A 55 -3.62 17.86 -6.41
N ALA A 56 -2.47 17.97 -5.76
CA ALA A 56 -1.34 18.76 -6.26
C ALA A 56 -0.75 18.19 -7.56
N ALA A 57 -0.63 16.87 -7.66
CA ALA A 57 -0.08 16.20 -8.83
C ALA A 57 -0.94 16.41 -10.08
N LYS A 58 -2.27 16.42 -9.94
CA LYS A 58 -3.20 16.70 -11.05
C LYS A 58 -3.00 18.07 -11.71
N GLN A 59 -2.43 19.04 -10.99
CA GLN A 59 -2.13 20.36 -11.54
C GLN A 59 -0.75 20.44 -12.22
N LYS A 60 0.13 19.46 -11.96
CA LYS A 60 1.53 19.47 -12.40
C LYS A 60 1.82 18.48 -13.54
N PHE A 61 1.19 17.30 -13.49
CA PHE A 61 1.43 16.24 -14.47
C PHE A 61 0.65 16.49 -15.77
N PRO A 62 1.19 16.04 -16.93
CA PRO A 62 0.51 16.15 -18.22
C PRO A 62 -0.74 15.26 -18.32
N LEU A 63 -1.58 15.52 -19.33
CA LEU A 63 -2.89 14.89 -19.51
C LEU A 63 -2.86 13.37 -19.69
N ASN A 64 -1.75 12.81 -20.16
CA ASN A 64 -1.56 11.37 -20.32
C ASN A 64 -1.30 10.64 -18.98
N VAL A 65 -1.29 11.37 -17.86
CA VAL A 65 -1.02 10.85 -16.52
C VAL A 65 -2.29 10.84 -15.67
N THR A 66 -2.66 9.66 -15.19
CA THR A 66 -3.69 9.50 -14.17
C THR A 66 -3.05 9.58 -12.79
N CYS A 67 -3.37 10.60 -12.01
CA CYS A 67 -2.91 10.73 -10.62
C CYS A 67 -3.94 10.14 -9.65
N LYS A 68 -3.56 9.10 -8.90
CA LYS A 68 -4.43 8.41 -7.92
C LYS A 68 -3.62 7.86 -6.75
N THR A 69 -4.25 7.77 -5.58
CA THR A 69 -3.71 6.96 -4.47
C THR A 69 -4.01 5.47 -4.67
N ALA A 70 -3.22 4.59 -4.04
CA ALA A 70 -3.47 3.15 -4.04
C ALA A 70 -4.85 2.82 -3.46
N HIS A 71 -5.20 3.43 -2.32
CA HIS A 71 -6.52 3.31 -1.73
C HIS A 71 -7.63 3.82 -2.65
N GLY A 72 -7.39 4.86 -3.45
CA GLY A 72 -8.36 5.37 -4.41
C GLY A 72 -8.64 4.39 -5.55
N LEU A 73 -7.61 3.70 -6.04
CA LEU A 73 -7.75 2.61 -7.02
C LEU A 73 -8.50 1.41 -6.41
N ALA A 74 -8.06 0.96 -5.24
CA ALA A 74 -8.66 -0.16 -4.53
C ALA A 74 -10.12 0.09 -4.15
N PHE A 75 -10.45 1.33 -3.75
CA PHE A 75 -11.83 1.70 -3.40
C PHE A 75 -12.75 1.58 -4.62
N GLY A 76 -12.33 2.08 -5.78
CA GLY A 76 -13.12 1.97 -7.01
C GLY A 76 -13.30 0.53 -7.49
N ALA A 77 -12.30 -0.33 -7.29
CA ALA A 77 -12.33 -1.72 -7.75
C ALA A 77 -13.11 -2.66 -6.80
N VAL A 78 -12.90 -2.54 -5.49
CA VAL A 78 -13.43 -3.49 -4.49
C VAL A 78 -14.07 -2.76 -3.30
N GLY A 79 -13.53 -1.63 -2.87
CA GLY A 79 -13.95 -0.96 -1.63
C GLY A 79 -15.39 -0.43 -1.64
N THR A 80 -15.99 -0.13 -2.80
CA THR A 80 -17.41 0.29 -2.90
C THR A 80 -18.37 -0.74 -2.31
N LYS A 81 -18.05 -2.04 -2.41
CA LYS A 81 -18.84 -3.14 -1.83
C LYS A 81 -18.93 -3.08 -0.31
N TYR A 82 -17.96 -2.43 0.34
CA TYR A 82 -17.87 -2.36 1.80
C TYR A 82 -18.26 -0.99 2.36
N LYS A 83 -18.78 -0.07 1.51
CA LYS A 83 -19.06 1.32 1.90
C LYS A 83 -19.94 1.44 3.15
N HIS A 84 -20.89 0.53 3.34
CA HIS A 84 -21.80 0.50 4.49
C HIS A 84 -21.15 0.10 5.81
N LYS A 85 -20.00 -0.58 5.76
CA LYS A 85 -19.25 -1.06 6.94
C LYS A 85 -17.80 -0.54 6.98
N LEU A 86 -17.50 0.48 6.19
CA LEU A 86 -16.19 1.11 6.16
C LEU A 86 -16.01 1.96 7.43
N GLY A 87 -14.94 1.72 8.18
CA GLY A 87 -14.70 2.46 9.41
C GLY A 87 -13.45 2.04 10.16
N ASN A 88 -13.15 2.77 11.23
CA ASN A 88 -12.04 2.45 12.11
C ASN A 88 -12.38 1.23 12.96
N LEU A 89 -11.51 0.23 12.94
CA LEU A 89 -11.63 -0.98 13.74
C LEU A 89 -11.24 -0.70 15.20
N ARG A 90 -12.22 -0.69 16.11
CA ARG A 90 -11.96 -0.46 17.55
C ARG A 90 -11.61 -1.78 18.24
N LEU A 91 -10.86 -1.70 19.34
CA LEU A 91 -10.56 -2.88 20.17
C LEU A 91 -11.85 -3.58 20.66
N THR A 92 -12.91 -2.83 20.94
CA THR A 92 -14.22 -3.38 21.32
C THR A 92 -14.87 -4.21 20.21
N ASP A 93 -14.68 -3.82 18.95
CA ASP A 93 -15.23 -4.55 17.81
C ASP A 93 -14.46 -5.87 17.64
N ILE A 94 -13.14 -5.84 17.81
CA ILE A 94 -12.29 -7.03 17.80
C ILE A 94 -12.68 -7.97 18.94
N ALA A 95 -12.79 -7.46 20.18
CA ALA A 95 -13.18 -8.23 21.35
C ALA A 95 -14.52 -8.97 21.15
N ARG A 96 -15.51 -8.29 20.56
CA ARG A 96 -16.81 -8.87 20.20
C ARG A 96 -16.67 -9.93 19.11
N ALA A 97 -15.92 -9.62 18.04
CA ALA A 97 -15.75 -10.51 16.88
C ALA A 97 -15.03 -11.83 17.22
N ILE A 98 -14.11 -11.80 18.19
CA ILE A 98 -13.37 -12.99 18.65
C ILE A 98 -13.91 -13.58 19.95
N ASN A 99 -15.00 -13.02 20.50
CA ASN A 99 -15.62 -13.38 21.78
C ASN A 99 -14.60 -13.50 22.94
N SER A 100 -13.81 -12.44 23.16
CA SER A 100 -12.77 -12.43 24.20
C SER A 100 -12.83 -11.16 25.04
N GLN A 101 -12.71 -11.34 26.36
CA GLN A 101 -12.52 -10.24 27.32
C GLN A 101 -11.04 -10.02 27.67
N ASN A 102 -10.12 -10.81 27.10
CA ASN A 102 -8.69 -10.64 27.30
C ASN A 102 -8.14 -9.53 26.39
N TRP A 103 -7.98 -8.34 26.94
CA TRP A 103 -7.51 -7.16 26.19
C TRP A 103 -6.08 -7.26 25.66
N GLU A 104 -5.20 -8.04 26.30
CA GLU A 104 -3.84 -8.30 25.80
C GLU A 104 -3.88 -9.13 24.51
N LEU A 105 -4.76 -10.14 24.47
CA LEU A 105 -5.04 -10.93 23.28
C LEU A 105 -5.66 -10.05 22.18
N VAL A 106 -6.68 -9.25 22.50
CA VAL A 106 -7.37 -8.36 21.55
C VAL A 106 -6.39 -7.39 20.88
N ARG A 107 -5.48 -6.76 21.65
CA ARG A 107 -4.43 -5.88 21.09
C ARG A 107 -3.48 -6.65 20.17
N SER A 108 -3.10 -7.86 20.58
CA SER A 108 -2.20 -8.70 19.77
C SER A 108 -2.85 -9.16 18.46
N VAL A 109 -4.16 -9.41 18.45
CA VAL A 109 -4.94 -9.65 17.22
C VAL A 109 -4.96 -8.40 16.33
N GLN A 110 -5.16 -7.21 16.91
CA GLN A 110 -5.15 -5.95 16.15
C GLN A 110 -3.78 -5.71 15.49
N GLU A 111 -2.70 -5.88 16.23
CA GLU A 111 -1.33 -5.69 15.72
C GLU A 111 -1.00 -6.73 14.64
N THR A 112 -1.34 -8.00 14.87
CA THR A 112 -1.15 -9.08 13.88
C THR A 112 -1.95 -8.79 12.59
N LEU A 113 -3.18 -8.28 12.72
CA LEU A 113 -3.98 -7.85 11.59
C LEU A 113 -3.33 -6.69 10.84
N ASN A 114 -2.88 -5.65 11.54
CA ASN A 114 -2.26 -4.47 10.93
C ASN A 114 -0.99 -4.85 10.16
N ASN A 115 -0.16 -5.73 10.73
CA ASN A 115 1.05 -6.26 10.07
C ASN A 115 0.68 -7.01 8.79
N TYR A 116 -0.37 -7.84 8.83
CA TYR A 116 -0.87 -8.53 7.64
C TYR A 116 -1.47 -7.58 6.58
N LEU A 117 -2.20 -6.55 6.98
CA LEU A 117 -2.78 -5.58 6.04
C LEU A 117 -1.70 -4.74 5.35
N ALA A 118 -0.58 -4.49 6.05
CA ALA A 118 0.59 -3.82 5.49
C ALA A 118 1.50 -4.74 4.66
N SER A 119 1.42 -6.07 4.82
CA SER A 119 2.30 -7.03 4.14
C SER A 119 1.89 -7.34 2.69
N ALA A 120 2.82 -7.85 1.89
CA ALA A 120 2.51 -8.42 0.57
C ALA A 120 1.99 -9.87 0.65
N ASP A 121 1.89 -10.45 1.84
CA ASP A 121 1.63 -11.88 2.03
C ASP A 121 0.17 -12.27 1.72
N GLU A 122 -0.03 -13.44 1.10
CA GLU A 122 -1.36 -13.92 0.73
C GLU A 122 -2.18 -14.44 1.93
N LYS A 123 -1.50 -14.86 3.01
CA LYS A 123 -2.14 -15.50 4.17
C LYS A 123 -1.56 -14.96 5.47
N ILE A 124 -2.42 -14.81 6.47
CA ILE A 124 -1.99 -14.46 7.83
C ILE A 124 -1.21 -15.65 8.42
N GLY A 125 0.09 -15.50 8.62
CA GLY A 125 0.95 -16.44 9.36
C GLY A 125 1.57 -15.86 10.64
N LEU A 126 2.32 -16.70 11.36
CA LEU A 126 3.02 -16.36 12.61
C LEU A 126 4.02 -15.21 12.45
N PHE A 127 4.59 -15.03 11.27
CA PHE A 127 5.50 -13.91 10.97
C PHE A 127 4.83 -12.53 10.97
N HIS A 128 3.49 -12.45 10.99
CA HIS A 128 2.78 -11.20 11.25
C HIS A 128 2.59 -10.92 12.73
N PHE A 129 2.78 -11.93 13.59
CA PHE A 129 2.70 -11.74 15.03
C PHE A 129 3.90 -10.89 15.50
N PRO A 130 3.69 -9.89 16.36
CA PRO A 130 4.77 -9.00 16.81
C PRO A 130 5.91 -9.75 17.48
N ALA A 131 7.11 -9.70 16.88
CA ALA A 131 8.26 -10.50 17.29
C ALA A 131 8.72 -10.18 18.71
N GLU A 132 8.60 -8.93 19.15
CA GLU A 132 8.89 -8.48 20.51
C GLU A 132 8.03 -9.17 21.56
N LYS A 133 6.80 -9.57 21.21
CA LYS A 133 5.91 -10.30 22.11
C LYS A 133 6.29 -11.78 22.24
N LEU A 134 7.08 -12.33 21.32
CA LEU A 134 7.60 -13.71 21.42
C LEU A 134 8.66 -13.87 22.52
N GLN A 135 9.16 -12.78 23.10
CA GLN A 135 10.04 -12.82 24.28
C GLN A 135 9.30 -13.18 25.57
N ASN A 136 7.97 -13.03 25.59
CA ASN A 136 7.13 -13.44 26.70
C ASN A 136 6.61 -14.87 26.46
N GLU A 137 6.98 -15.82 27.32
CA GLU A 137 6.60 -17.24 27.23
C GLU A 137 5.08 -17.49 27.18
N ARG A 138 4.28 -16.64 27.84
CA ARG A 138 2.81 -16.72 27.76
C ARG A 138 2.32 -16.33 26.37
N MET A 139 2.87 -15.26 25.80
CA MET A 139 2.51 -14.77 24.48
C MET A 139 3.00 -15.71 23.38
N ARG A 140 4.21 -16.27 23.52
CA ARG A 140 4.75 -17.30 22.62
C ARG A 140 3.82 -18.50 22.53
N ARG A 141 3.36 -19.03 23.67
CA ARG A 141 2.38 -20.13 23.71
C ARG A 141 1.01 -19.77 23.13
N ALA A 142 0.63 -18.50 23.19
CA ALA A 142 -0.65 -18.03 22.66
C ALA A 142 -0.58 -17.61 21.17
N ALA A 143 0.61 -17.52 20.57
CA ALA A 143 0.80 -16.89 19.26
C ALA A 143 -0.02 -17.55 18.14
N ASP A 144 -0.04 -18.88 18.06
CA ASP A 144 -0.85 -19.60 17.08
C ASP A 144 -2.35 -19.34 17.28
N SER A 145 -2.83 -19.30 18.52
CA SER A 145 -4.23 -18.99 18.81
C SER A 145 -4.61 -17.56 18.44
N ILE A 146 -3.67 -16.62 18.55
CA ILE A 146 -3.83 -15.22 18.15
C ILE A 146 -3.87 -15.11 16.63
N VAL A 147 -3.00 -15.82 15.93
CA VAL A 147 -3.02 -15.91 14.45
C VAL A 147 -4.35 -16.48 13.98
N GLU A 148 -4.86 -17.55 14.60
CA GLU A 148 -6.18 -18.12 14.27
C GLU A 148 -7.33 -17.16 14.55
N ALA A 149 -7.30 -16.47 15.69
CA ALA A 149 -8.29 -15.43 16.00
C ALA A 149 -8.25 -14.29 14.97
N THR A 150 -7.06 -13.92 14.50
CA THR A 150 -6.86 -12.91 13.46
C THR A 150 -7.41 -13.38 12.11
N ARG A 151 -7.21 -14.65 11.73
CA ARG A 151 -7.81 -15.26 10.53
C ARG A 151 -9.33 -15.22 10.58
N ARG A 152 -9.94 -15.57 11.73
CA ARG A 152 -11.39 -15.50 11.93
C ARG A 152 -11.93 -14.07 11.83
N LEU A 153 -11.25 -13.11 12.46
CA LEU A 153 -11.59 -11.70 12.36
C LEU A 153 -11.53 -11.20 10.91
N TRP A 154 -10.46 -11.55 10.19
CA TRP A 154 -10.29 -11.17 8.79
C TRP A 154 -11.39 -11.76 7.90
N ALA A 155 -11.76 -13.02 8.09
CA ALA A 155 -12.86 -13.64 7.37
C ALA A 155 -14.19 -12.89 7.59
N GLN A 156 -14.49 -12.49 8.83
CA GLN A 156 -15.67 -11.67 9.14
C GLN A 156 -15.62 -10.27 8.51
N MET A 157 -14.43 -9.66 8.39
CA MET A 157 -14.27 -8.37 7.69
C MET A 157 -14.54 -8.48 6.20
N CYS A 158 -14.06 -9.57 5.58
CA CYS A 158 -14.24 -9.87 4.16
C CYS A 158 -15.69 -10.21 3.80
N ASP A 159 -16.48 -10.69 4.77
CA ASP A 159 -17.91 -10.89 4.55
C ASP A 159 -18.61 -9.53 4.40
N VAL A 160 -19.08 -9.25 3.18
CA VAL A 160 -19.81 -8.03 2.81
C VAL A 160 -21.13 -7.93 3.58
N ASN A 161 -21.76 -9.05 3.92
CA ASN A 161 -23.03 -9.12 4.63
C ASN A 161 -22.87 -9.05 6.15
N ASN A 162 -21.64 -9.09 6.67
CA ASN A 162 -21.40 -8.92 8.10
C ASN A 162 -21.33 -7.42 8.45
N HIS A 163 -22.44 -6.88 8.97
CA HIS A 163 -22.53 -5.47 9.36
C HIS A 163 -21.87 -5.14 10.71
N ALA A 164 -21.54 -6.15 11.52
CA ALA A 164 -21.04 -5.96 12.88
C ALA A 164 -19.52 -5.68 12.93
N THR A 165 -18.78 -6.21 11.96
CA THR A 165 -17.32 -6.11 11.93
C THR A 165 -16.89 -5.10 10.85
N PRO A 166 -16.50 -3.87 11.22
CA PRO A 166 -16.09 -2.86 10.24
C PRO A 166 -14.81 -3.27 9.52
N ILE A 167 -14.66 -2.81 8.27
CA ILE A 167 -13.42 -2.97 7.51
C ILE A 167 -12.69 -1.62 7.45
N PRO A 168 -11.39 -1.54 7.81
CA PRO A 168 -10.61 -0.33 7.64
C PRO A 168 -10.22 -0.12 6.17
N HIS A 169 -9.72 1.07 5.84
CA HIS A 169 -9.25 1.39 4.49
C HIS A 169 -8.17 0.42 3.99
N ASP A 170 -7.27 0.00 4.87
CA ASP A 170 -6.23 -0.97 4.54
C ASP A 170 -6.79 -2.38 4.29
N GLY A 171 -7.99 -2.69 4.79
CA GLY A 171 -8.67 -3.95 4.53
C GLY A 171 -9.05 -4.10 3.06
N TYR A 172 -9.77 -3.13 2.48
CA TYR A 172 -10.11 -3.23 1.05
C TYR A 172 -8.87 -3.06 0.15
N LEU A 173 -7.84 -2.33 0.60
CA LEU A 173 -6.57 -2.27 -0.11
C LEU A 173 -5.92 -3.65 -0.19
N LYS A 174 -5.87 -4.38 0.94
CA LYS A 174 -5.38 -5.76 0.99
C LYS A 174 -6.20 -6.68 0.08
N LEU A 175 -7.53 -6.60 0.13
CA LEU A 175 -8.40 -7.38 -0.76
C LEU A 175 -8.13 -7.11 -2.25
N TRP A 176 -7.93 -5.85 -2.61
CA TRP A 176 -7.58 -5.48 -3.98
C TRP A 176 -6.20 -6.01 -4.37
N ALA A 177 -5.20 -5.93 -3.49
CA ALA A 177 -3.89 -6.51 -3.76
C ALA A 177 -3.97 -8.04 -3.95
N LEU A 178 -4.73 -8.74 -3.10
CA LEU A 178 -4.94 -10.18 -3.18
C LEU A 178 -5.68 -10.62 -4.45
N SER A 179 -6.48 -9.74 -5.06
CA SER A 179 -7.13 -10.04 -6.34
C SER A 179 -6.17 -10.02 -7.54
N LYS A 180 -4.88 -9.77 -7.30
CA LYS A 180 -3.79 -9.71 -8.29
C LYS A 180 -4.16 -8.86 -9.51
N PRO A 181 -4.48 -7.56 -9.30
CA PRO A 181 -5.02 -6.72 -10.34
C PRO A 181 -3.99 -6.52 -11.46
N ASP A 182 -4.46 -6.53 -12.70
CA ASP A 182 -3.64 -6.24 -13.87
C ASP A 182 -3.93 -4.81 -14.38
N LEU A 183 -3.00 -3.90 -14.10
CA LEU A 183 -3.09 -2.51 -14.49
C LEU A 183 -2.56 -2.26 -15.92
N THR A 184 -1.90 -3.24 -16.54
CA THR A 184 -1.31 -3.11 -17.89
C THR A 184 -2.36 -2.86 -18.97
N THR A 185 -3.57 -3.35 -18.73
CA THR A 185 -4.75 -3.12 -19.57
C THR A 185 -5.06 -1.63 -19.77
N ARG A 186 -4.73 -0.78 -18.79
CA ARG A 186 -5.02 0.66 -18.81
C ARG A 186 -3.80 1.56 -18.82
N PHE A 187 -2.66 1.06 -18.37
CA PHE A 187 -1.46 1.87 -18.13
C PHE A 187 -0.23 1.12 -18.59
N ASP A 188 0.67 1.84 -19.26
CA ASP A 188 1.94 1.31 -19.73
C ASP A 188 3.03 1.47 -18.65
N ILE A 189 2.93 2.51 -17.82
CA ILE A 189 3.93 2.88 -16.81
C ILE A 189 3.27 3.31 -15.51
N VAL A 190 3.82 2.89 -14.37
CA VAL A 190 3.50 3.41 -13.04
C VAL A 190 4.69 4.19 -12.49
N LEU A 191 4.41 5.39 -12.01
CA LEU A 191 5.33 6.28 -11.32
C LEU A 191 5.00 6.26 -9.82
N GLY A 192 5.97 5.95 -8.97
CA GLY A 192 5.88 6.09 -7.51
C GLY A 192 6.78 7.22 -7.03
N ASP A 193 6.23 8.12 -6.20
CA ASP A 193 6.99 9.12 -5.45
C ASP A 193 7.06 8.73 -3.97
N GLU A 194 8.04 9.26 -3.25
CA GLU A 194 8.32 8.91 -1.85
C GLU A 194 8.38 7.40 -1.61
N ALA A 195 9.10 6.69 -2.49
CA ALA A 195 9.18 5.23 -2.48
C ALA A 195 9.67 4.64 -1.15
N GLN A 196 10.37 5.44 -0.35
CA GLN A 196 10.83 5.06 0.99
C GLN A 196 9.70 4.94 2.02
N ASP A 197 8.53 5.54 1.78
CA ASP A 197 7.38 5.52 2.68
C ASP A 197 6.28 4.56 2.20
N ILE A 198 6.55 3.81 1.13
CA ILE A 198 5.64 2.80 0.58
C ILE A 198 5.64 1.56 1.47
N ASN A 199 4.45 1.12 1.91
CA ASN A 199 4.30 -0.11 2.68
C ASN A 199 4.47 -1.38 1.80
N PRO A 200 4.79 -2.54 2.39
CA PRO A 200 5.06 -3.75 1.62
C PRO A 200 3.91 -4.21 0.70
N VAL A 201 2.64 -4.00 1.06
CA VAL A 201 1.49 -4.34 0.20
C VAL A 201 1.48 -3.56 -1.11
N ILE A 202 1.80 -2.26 -1.09
CA ILE A 202 1.90 -1.44 -2.31
C ILE A 202 3.17 -1.79 -3.08
N ALA A 203 4.30 -2.03 -2.39
CA ALA A 203 5.53 -2.46 -3.04
C ALA A 203 5.34 -3.80 -3.77
N GLY A 204 4.65 -4.76 -3.16
CA GLY A 204 4.27 -6.03 -3.78
C GLY A 204 3.37 -5.83 -5.00
N LEU A 205 2.43 -4.89 -4.93
CA LEU A 205 1.57 -4.54 -6.08
C LEU A 205 2.39 -3.98 -7.25
N LEU A 206 3.36 -3.08 -7.00
CA LEU A 206 4.26 -2.55 -8.02
C LEU A 206 5.14 -3.63 -8.64
N ALA A 207 5.68 -4.53 -7.80
CA ALA A 207 6.47 -5.67 -8.27
C ALA A 207 5.64 -6.62 -9.16
N GLN A 208 4.38 -6.85 -8.79
CA GLN A 208 3.44 -7.63 -9.61
C GLN A 208 3.18 -6.96 -10.96
N GLN A 209 2.96 -5.63 -10.98
CA GLN A 209 2.78 -4.92 -12.25
C GLN A 209 4.03 -5.00 -13.14
N ALA A 210 5.23 -4.90 -12.55
CA ALA A 210 6.47 -5.12 -13.27
C ALA A 210 6.55 -6.54 -13.86
N ALA A 211 6.11 -7.56 -13.11
CA ALA A 211 6.05 -8.93 -13.60
C ALA A 211 5.06 -9.10 -14.78
N TYR A 212 3.96 -8.34 -14.78
CA TYR A 212 2.99 -8.30 -15.89
C TYR A 212 3.47 -7.51 -17.12
N GLY A 213 4.66 -6.92 -17.08
CA GLY A 213 5.23 -6.19 -18.21
C GLY A 213 5.12 -4.67 -18.10
N MET A 214 4.45 -4.14 -17.08
CA MET A 214 4.33 -2.69 -16.87
C MET A 214 5.70 -2.05 -16.61
N GLY A 215 5.91 -0.84 -17.12
CA GLY A 215 7.03 -0.01 -16.70
C GLY A 215 6.84 0.47 -15.26
N VAL A 216 7.89 0.41 -14.44
CA VAL A 216 7.85 0.84 -13.04
C VAL A 216 8.99 1.81 -12.77
N VAL A 217 8.64 3.06 -12.46
CA VAL A 217 9.59 4.10 -12.08
C VAL A 217 9.29 4.52 -10.66
N VAL A 218 10.24 4.37 -9.75
CA VAL A 218 10.08 4.77 -8.36
C VAL A 218 11.16 5.78 -7.97
N CYS A 219 10.75 6.86 -7.30
CA CYS A 219 11.63 7.90 -6.80
C CYS A 219 11.56 7.92 -5.28
N GLY A 220 12.70 7.99 -4.60
CA GLY A 220 12.73 8.09 -3.16
C GLY A 220 14.08 8.51 -2.60
N ASP A 221 14.09 8.81 -1.31
CA ASP A 221 15.28 9.15 -0.54
C ASP A 221 15.50 8.14 0.59
N GLY A 222 16.58 7.37 0.50
CA GLY A 222 16.94 6.42 1.56
C GLY A 222 17.28 7.09 2.90
N HIS A 223 17.65 8.37 2.91
CA HIS A 223 17.96 9.13 4.12
C HIS A 223 16.73 9.75 4.78
N GLN A 224 15.59 9.82 4.09
CA GLN A 224 14.32 10.35 4.61
C GLN A 224 13.31 9.27 4.97
N MET A 225 13.74 8.02 5.20
CA MET A 225 12.85 6.97 5.71
C MET A 225 12.28 7.37 7.08
N LEU A 226 11.04 7.85 7.11
CA LEU A 226 10.36 8.28 8.34
C LEU A 226 9.69 7.10 9.07
N TYR A 227 9.39 6.00 8.37
CA TYR A 227 8.61 4.88 8.91
C TYR A 227 9.38 3.55 8.92
N ARG A 228 10.43 3.45 9.73
CA ARG A 228 11.11 2.17 10.04
C ARG A 228 10.26 1.19 10.88
N PHE A 229 9.09 1.62 11.39
CA PHE A 229 8.28 0.88 12.36
C PHE A 229 6.99 0.25 11.80
N ARG A 230 6.86 0.09 10.47
CA ARG A 230 5.70 -0.56 9.83
C ARG A 230 6.06 -1.80 9.00
N GLY A 231 7.13 -2.50 9.38
CA GLY A 231 7.53 -3.80 8.83
C GLY A 231 8.39 -4.53 9.84
#